data_AF-A0A7V9U436-F1
#
_entry.id   AF-A0A7V9U436-F1
#
_cell.length_a   1.000
_cell.length_b   1.000
_cell.length_c   1.000
_cell.angle_alpha   90.00
_cell.angle_beta   90.00
_cell.angle_gamma   90.00
#
_symmetry.space_group_name_H-M   'P 1'
#
loop_
_entity.id
_entity.type
_entity.pdbx_description
1 polymer ?
#
loop_
_entity_poly.entity_id
_entity_poly.type
_entity_poly.pdbx_seq_one_letter_code
_entity_poly.pdbx_strand_id
1 'polypeptide(L)'
;MRCFSADVLALAVNGYVRIHREKKFLKDEWRLDRGNKETNAPIEASQAALLGRLFSGRQSLVLKNTNASVVSAVREAHTKALTSEFQPKYFNRNGKKVGMAVVIAVATGLVAFIGSGGSGIPAILVILGLMIVSLVVFARLVRAPTVQGRALLDEIEGLKLYMKVAERDELAQSRGPDEPPLDALRYEAMLPFAVALEVEDAWTDKFTQAVGAAAAAETANGMTWYSGRGPISNLGDFSNAIGSSLSSTISSASNPPGSSSGSGGGGSSGGGGGGGGGGGR
;
A
#
# COMPACT_ATOMS: atom_id res chain seq x y z
N MET A 1 -2.57 -0.77 0.90
CA MET A 1 -2.38 -1.12 2.32
C MET A 1 -1.06 -0.56 2.84
N ARG A 2 0.01 -0.53 2.02
CA ARG A 2 1.34 -0.04 2.44
C ARG A 2 1.43 1.44 2.83
N CYS A 3 0.61 2.31 2.24
CA CYS A 3 0.53 3.70 2.70
C CYS A 3 0.03 3.81 4.15
N PHE A 4 -0.93 2.97 4.57
CA PHE A 4 -1.39 2.95 5.96
C PHE A 4 -0.29 2.45 6.90
N SER A 5 0.42 1.36 6.55
CA SER A 5 1.52 0.87 7.38
C SER A 5 2.67 1.86 7.44
N ALA A 6 3.00 2.52 6.32
CA ALA A 6 3.99 3.59 6.27
C ALA A 6 3.62 4.75 7.21
N ASP A 7 2.38 5.23 7.21
CA ASP A 7 1.97 6.29 8.14
C ASP A 7 1.94 5.84 9.61
N VAL A 8 1.59 4.57 9.87
CA VAL A 8 1.73 3.99 11.21
C VAL A 8 3.19 3.97 11.65
N LEU A 9 4.13 3.66 10.74
CA LEU A 9 5.56 3.70 11.02
C LEU A 9 6.07 5.12 11.21
N ALA A 10 5.65 6.07 10.39
CA ALA A 10 6.00 7.48 10.54
C ALA A 10 5.54 8.01 11.90
N LEU A 11 4.31 7.68 12.31
CA LEU A 11 3.81 7.99 13.64
C LEU A 11 4.62 7.30 14.74
N ALA A 12 5.07 6.07 14.52
CA ALA A 12 5.86 5.33 15.50
C ALA A 12 7.26 5.92 15.69
N VAL A 13 7.98 6.17 14.59
CA VAL A 13 9.30 6.81 14.58
C VAL A 13 9.25 8.19 15.25
N ASN A 14 8.19 8.96 15.01
CA ASN A 14 7.97 10.26 15.65
C ASN A 14 7.43 10.19 17.09
N GLY A 15 7.21 8.99 17.63
CA GLY A 15 6.85 8.75 19.03
C GLY A 15 5.35 8.86 19.36
N TYR A 16 4.47 8.99 18.36
CA TYR A 16 3.02 9.02 18.54
C TYR A 16 2.38 7.64 18.75
N VAL A 17 3.02 6.59 18.23
CA VAL A 17 2.55 5.20 18.27
C VAL A 17 3.70 4.31 18.77
N ARG A 18 3.39 3.24 19.50
CA ARG A 18 4.32 2.12 19.69
C ARG A 18 3.74 0.85 19.08
N ILE A 19 4.61 0.08 18.43
CA ILE A 19 4.26 -1.14 17.70
C ILE A 19 4.78 -2.33 18.48
N HIS A 20 3.88 -3.22 18.86
CA HIS A 20 4.18 -4.45 19.56
C HIS A 20 3.89 -5.64 18.65
N ARG A 21 4.89 -6.49 18.43
CA ARG A 21 4.77 -7.75 17.68
C ARG A 21 4.88 -8.93 18.63
N GLU A 22 3.84 -9.74 18.68
CA GLU A 22 3.87 -11.02 19.39
C GLU A 22 3.90 -12.17 18.37
N LYS A 23 5.00 -12.94 18.37
CA LYS A 23 5.15 -14.11 17.50
C LYS A 23 4.25 -15.24 18.01
N LYS A 24 3.26 -15.65 17.21
CA LYS A 24 2.41 -16.83 17.47
C LYS A 24 2.70 -17.94 16.46
N PHE A 25 2.17 -19.13 16.72
CA PHE A 25 2.44 -20.32 15.91
C PHE A 25 1.96 -20.19 14.44
N LEU A 26 0.80 -19.58 14.22
CA LEU A 26 0.20 -19.45 12.88
C LEU A 26 0.49 -18.10 12.21
N LYS A 27 0.19 -17.00 12.91
CA LYS A 27 0.35 -15.64 12.41
C LYS A 27 0.70 -14.72 13.56
N ASP A 28 1.65 -13.82 13.33
CA ASP A 28 2.00 -12.79 14.30
C ASP A 28 0.78 -11.96 14.70
N GLU A 29 0.71 -11.62 15.99
CA GLU A 29 -0.25 -10.66 16.49
C GLU A 29 0.43 -9.30 16.63
N TRP A 30 -0.23 -8.27 16.12
CA TRP A 30 0.28 -6.91 16.13
C TRP A 30 -0.64 -6.04 16.97
N ARG A 31 -0.05 -5.23 17.86
CA ARG A 31 -0.77 -4.31 18.74
C ARG A 31 -0.14 -2.93 18.64
N LEU A 32 -0.99 -1.92 18.53
CA LEU A 32 -0.60 -0.52 18.45
C LEU A 32 -0.97 0.16 19.76
N ASP A 33 0.00 0.79 20.41
CA ASP A 33 -0.18 1.52 21.66
C ASP A 33 0.04 3.02 21.43
N ARG A 34 -0.64 3.85 22.21
CA ARG A 34 -0.42 5.29 22.15
C ARG A 34 1.00 5.61 22.64
N GLY A 35 1.66 6.51 21.95
CA GLY A 35 2.94 7.07 22.36
C GLY A 35 2.88 7.72 23.74
N ASN A 36 3.97 7.63 24.50
CA ASN A 36 4.16 8.26 25.80
C ASN A 36 5.05 9.49 25.77
N LYS A 37 5.64 9.79 24.60
CA LYS A 37 6.54 10.93 24.45
C LYS A 37 5.69 12.15 24.12
N GLU A 38 5.83 13.22 24.89
CA GLU A 38 5.42 14.55 24.44
C GLU A 38 6.29 14.89 23.23
N THR A 39 5.74 14.68 22.04
CA THR A 39 6.40 14.93 20.78
C THR A 39 5.79 16.17 20.14
N ASN A 40 6.65 17.11 19.77
CA ASN A 40 6.27 18.32 19.03
C ASN A 40 6.56 18.16 17.52
N ALA A 41 6.82 16.93 17.06
CA ALA A 41 7.04 16.68 15.64
C ALA A 41 5.80 17.13 14.84
N PRO A 42 5.96 17.77 13.68
CA PRO A 42 4.82 18.09 12.84
C PRO A 42 4.13 16.78 12.39
N ILE A 43 2.80 16.76 12.48
CA ILE A 43 1.96 15.66 12.02
C ILE A 43 1.19 16.10 10.78
N GLU A 44 1.22 15.28 9.74
CA GLU A 44 0.44 15.54 8.53
C GLU A 44 -1.06 15.37 8.78
N ALA A 45 -1.91 16.00 7.96
CA ALA A 45 -3.36 15.93 8.14
C ALA A 45 -3.90 14.49 8.03
N SER A 46 -3.34 13.71 7.10
CA SER A 46 -3.58 12.28 6.93
C SER A 46 -3.25 11.47 8.19
N GLN A 47 -2.07 11.70 8.76
CA GLN A 47 -1.57 11.03 9.96
C GLN A 47 -2.37 11.43 11.20
N ALA A 48 -2.77 12.70 11.33
CA ALA A 48 -3.63 13.17 12.42
C ALA A 48 -5.01 12.50 12.38
N ALA A 49 -5.60 12.38 11.18
CA ALA A 49 -6.87 11.68 10.99
C ALA A 49 -6.77 10.19 11.34
N LEU A 50 -5.67 9.54 10.95
CA LEU A 50 -5.37 8.15 11.32
C LEU A 50 -5.24 8.02 12.83
N LEU A 51 -4.35 8.80 13.47
CA LEU A 51 -4.05 8.73 14.89
C LEU A 51 -5.29 8.99 15.76
N GLY A 52 -6.07 10.03 15.43
CA GLY A 52 -7.28 10.39 16.17
C GLY A 52 -8.33 9.28 16.16
N ARG A 53 -8.53 8.61 15.02
CA ARG A 53 -9.43 7.45 14.92
C ARG A 53 -8.83 6.19 15.52
N LEU A 54 -7.51 6.03 15.42
CA LEU A 54 -6.78 4.86 15.90
C LEU A 54 -6.83 4.73 17.42
N PHE A 55 -6.93 5.83 18.15
CA PHE A 55 -6.96 5.80 19.61
C PHE A 55 -8.17 6.49 20.24
N SER A 56 -9.23 6.80 19.51
CA SER A 56 -10.49 7.45 19.97
C SER A 56 -10.91 7.11 21.42
N GLY A 57 -10.31 7.75 22.43
CA GLY A 57 -10.43 7.43 23.86
C GLY A 57 -9.66 6.20 24.40
N ARG A 58 -9.09 5.33 23.55
CA ARG A 58 -8.36 4.10 23.93
C ARG A 58 -6.83 4.28 23.95
N GLN A 59 -6.15 3.45 24.73
CA GLN A 59 -4.68 3.44 24.84
C GLN A 59 -4.00 2.43 23.92
N SER A 60 -4.72 1.38 23.49
CA SER A 60 -4.18 0.29 22.71
C SER A 60 -5.22 -0.26 21.72
N LEU A 61 -4.76 -0.78 20.59
CA LEU A 61 -5.56 -1.46 19.59
C LEU A 61 -4.81 -2.69 19.05
N VAL A 62 -5.41 -3.87 19.21
CA VAL A 62 -4.91 -5.10 18.58
C VAL A 62 -5.41 -5.17 17.13
N LEU A 63 -4.51 -5.38 16.18
CA LEU A 63 -4.81 -5.53 14.75
C LEU A 63 -5.33 -6.93 14.45
N LYS A 64 -6.62 -7.13 14.73
CA LYS A 64 -7.32 -8.40 14.52
C LYS A 64 -8.67 -8.16 13.85
N ASN A 65 -9.17 -9.16 13.13
CA ASN A 65 -10.49 -9.11 12.47
C ASN A 65 -11.66 -8.88 13.43
N THR A 66 -11.52 -9.22 14.71
CA THR A 66 -12.50 -8.89 15.76
C THR A 66 -12.66 -7.37 15.96
N ASN A 67 -11.64 -6.59 15.60
CA ASN A 67 -11.66 -5.13 15.62
C ASN A 67 -11.93 -4.54 14.22
N ALA A 68 -12.51 -5.31 13.28
CA ALA A 68 -12.62 -4.87 11.89
C ALA A 68 -13.42 -3.60 11.67
N SER A 69 -14.53 -3.42 12.37
CA SER A 69 -15.32 -2.17 12.29
C SER A 69 -14.49 -0.94 12.67
N VAL A 70 -13.61 -1.09 13.66
CA VAL A 70 -12.70 -0.05 14.11
C VAL A 70 -11.60 0.17 13.08
N VAL A 71 -10.88 -0.87 12.68
CA VAL A 71 -9.75 -0.76 11.74
C VAL A 71 -10.21 -0.25 10.37
N SER A 72 -11.39 -0.69 9.90
CA SER A 72 -11.98 -0.19 8.66
C SER A 72 -12.35 1.29 8.76
N ALA A 73 -12.90 1.76 9.89
CA ALA A 73 -13.21 3.17 10.11
C ALA A 73 -11.94 4.04 10.17
N VAL A 74 -10.86 3.54 10.79
CA VAL A 74 -9.55 4.22 10.79
C VAL A 74 -9.02 4.33 9.35
N ARG A 75 -9.06 3.24 8.59
CA ARG A 75 -8.63 3.21 7.19
C ARG A 75 -9.45 4.15 6.31
N GLU A 76 -10.76 4.21 6.50
CA GLU A 76 -11.64 5.09 5.74
C GLU A 76 -11.34 6.56 6.03
N ALA A 77 -11.18 6.93 7.30
CA ALA A 77 -10.82 8.29 7.69
C ALA A 77 -9.45 8.71 7.13
N HIS A 78 -8.46 7.82 7.21
CA HIS A 78 -7.13 8.03 6.64
C HIS A 78 -7.17 8.21 5.12
N THR A 79 -7.89 7.33 4.40
CA THR A 79 -8.06 7.42 2.95
C THR A 79 -8.77 8.71 2.55
N LYS A 80 -9.78 9.14 3.31
CA LYS A 80 -10.50 10.39 3.07
C LYS A 80 -9.59 11.60 3.25
N ALA A 81 -8.78 11.62 4.31
CA ALA A 81 -7.82 12.70 4.55
C ALA A 81 -6.78 12.80 3.43
N LEU A 82 -6.16 11.68 3.04
CA LEU A 82 -5.24 11.62 1.90
C LEU A 82 -5.88 12.11 0.60
N THR A 83 -7.11 11.66 0.33
CA THR A 83 -7.81 12.06 -0.90
C THR A 83 -8.06 13.58 -0.90
N SER A 84 -8.46 14.14 0.23
CA SER A 84 -8.72 15.58 0.37
C SER A 84 -7.45 16.42 0.27
N GLU A 85 -6.31 15.90 0.70
CA GLU A 85 -5.02 16.60 0.68
C GLU A 85 -4.39 16.57 -0.71
N PHE A 86 -4.40 15.40 -1.36
CA PHE A 86 -3.73 15.21 -2.65
C PHE A 86 -4.62 15.50 -3.87
N GLN A 87 -5.95 15.51 -3.72
CA GLN A 87 -6.89 15.84 -4.79
C GLN A 87 -7.63 17.15 -4.49
N PRO A 88 -7.71 18.09 -5.45
CA PRO A 88 -7.30 17.96 -6.86
C PRO A 88 -5.85 18.37 -7.15
N LYS A 89 -5.08 18.82 -6.14
CA LYS A 89 -3.77 19.47 -6.33
C LYS A 89 -2.80 18.65 -7.19
N TYR A 90 -2.65 17.37 -6.88
CA TYR A 90 -1.71 16.49 -7.58
C TYR A 90 -2.39 15.53 -8.57
N PHE A 91 -3.69 15.26 -8.39
CA PHE A 91 -4.44 14.37 -9.29
C PHE A 91 -5.80 14.94 -9.65
N ASN A 92 -6.10 14.96 -10.95
CA ASN A 92 -7.42 15.29 -11.47
C ASN A 92 -8.29 14.05 -11.55
N ARG A 93 -9.45 14.08 -10.89
CA ARG A 93 -10.46 13.04 -11.05
C ARG A 93 -11.17 13.27 -12.39
N ASN A 94 -10.87 12.43 -13.38
CA ASN A 94 -11.50 12.47 -14.72
C ASN A 94 -13.03 12.15 -14.72
N GLY A 95 -13.71 12.23 -13.57
CA GLY A 95 -15.09 11.82 -13.38
C GLY A 95 -16.07 12.46 -14.35
N LYS A 96 -15.86 13.72 -14.75
CA LYS A 96 -16.68 14.39 -15.78
C LYS A 96 -16.55 13.72 -17.15
N LYS A 97 -15.33 13.39 -17.58
CA LYS A 97 -15.06 12.72 -18.86
C LYS A 97 -15.63 11.30 -18.87
N VAL A 98 -15.51 10.59 -17.75
CA VAL A 98 -16.08 9.26 -17.54
C VAL A 98 -17.60 9.31 -17.58
N GLY A 99 -18.22 10.28 -16.89
CA GLY A 99 -19.67 10.50 -16.93
C GLY A 99 -20.17 10.77 -18.34
N MET A 100 -19.47 11.63 -19.11
CA MET A 100 -19.79 11.89 -20.52
C MET A 100 -19.70 10.62 -21.38
N ALA A 101 -18.66 9.80 -21.19
CA ALA A 101 -18.51 8.55 -21.91
C ALA A 101 -19.63 7.54 -21.58
N VAL A 102 -20.09 7.49 -20.32
CA VAL A 102 -21.24 6.67 -19.93
C VAL A 102 -22.52 7.16 -20.61
N VAL A 103 -22.76 8.47 -20.66
CA VAL A 103 -23.93 9.05 -21.35
C VAL A 103 -23.92 8.68 -22.84
N ILE A 104 -22.77 8.80 -23.50
CA ILE A 104 -22.61 8.40 -24.91
C ILE A 104 -22.91 6.92 -25.08
N ALA A 105 -22.35 6.05 -24.24
CA ALA A 105 -22.58 4.60 -24.32
C ALA A 105 -24.07 4.24 -24.17
N VAL A 106 -24.78 4.88 -23.22
CA VAL A 106 -26.22 4.69 -23.03
C VAL A 106 -27.01 5.17 -24.24
N ALA A 107 -26.67 6.35 -24.79
CA ALA A 107 -27.34 6.89 -25.97
C ALA A 107 -27.15 5.99 -27.20
N THR A 108 -25.94 5.50 -27.44
CA THR A 108 -25.66 4.54 -28.53
C THR A 108 -26.43 3.23 -28.35
N GLY A 109 -26.51 2.71 -27.12
CA GLY A 109 -27.31 1.53 -26.79
C GLY A 109 -28.80 1.72 -27.08
N LEU A 110 -29.37 2.88 -26.74
CA LEU A 110 -30.77 3.22 -27.04
C LEU A 110 -31.04 3.30 -28.53
N VAL A 111 -30.14 3.93 -29.31
CA VAL A 111 -30.27 4.00 -30.78
C VAL A 111 -30.23 2.60 -31.40
N ALA A 112 -29.31 1.75 -30.96
CA ALA A 112 -29.22 0.35 -31.43
C ALA A 112 -30.46 -0.47 -31.08
N PHE A 113 -31.05 -0.24 -29.89
CA PHE A 113 -32.29 -0.89 -29.48
C PHE A 113 -33.48 -0.51 -30.37
N ILE A 114 -33.66 0.80 -30.61
CA ILE A 114 -34.74 1.31 -31.48
C ILE A 114 -34.55 0.80 -32.92
N GLY A 115 -33.33 0.88 -33.46
CA GLY A 115 -33.03 0.48 -34.84
C GLY A 115 -33.15 -1.03 -35.10
N SER A 116 -32.95 -1.87 -34.09
CA SER A 116 -33.07 -3.34 -34.22
C SER A 116 -34.50 -3.87 -34.00
N GLY A 117 -35.45 -3.00 -33.63
CA GLY A 117 -36.82 -3.41 -33.30
C GLY A 117 -36.92 -4.42 -32.15
N GLY A 118 -35.91 -4.46 -31.27
CA GLY A 118 -35.80 -5.43 -30.17
C GLY A 118 -35.18 -6.78 -30.54
N SER A 119 -34.89 -7.04 -31.81
CA SER A 119 -34.18 -8.26 -32.25
C SER A 119 -32.67 -8.15 -31.99
N GLY A 120 -32.26 -8.42 -30.74
CA GLY A 120 -30.85 -8.30 -30.33
C GLY A 120 -30.62 -7.78 -28.92
N ILE A 121 -31.67 -7.64 -28.10
CA ILE A 121 -31.59 -7.17 -26.71
C ILE A 121 -30.46 -7.86 -25.91
N PRO A 122 -30.27 -9.19 -25.96
CA PRO A 122 -29.19 -9.83 -25.20
C PRO A 122 -27.80 -9.35 -25.62
N ALA A 123 -27.54 -9.22 -26.92
CA ALA A 123 -26.25 -8.78 -27.44
C ALA A 123 -25.98 -7.30 -27.13
N ILE A 124 -26.99 -6.43 -27.24
CA ILE A 124 -26.88 -5.00 -26.91
C ILE A 124 -26.55 -4.82 -25.43
N LEU A 125 -27.24 -5.54 -24.53
CA LEU A 125 -26.99 -5.48 -23.09
C LEU A 125 -25.58 -5.96 -22.72
N VAL A 126 -25.09 -7.04 -23.35
CA VAL A 126 -23.72 -7.53 -23.13
C VAL A 126 -22.68 -6.51 -23.58
N ILE A 127 -22.84 -5.93 -24.79
CA ILE A 127 -21.89 -4.93 -25.31
C ILE A 127 -21.90 -3.67 -24.44
N LEU A 128 -23.08 -3.19 -24.02
CA LEU A 128 -23.22 -2.03 -23.16
C LEU A 128 -22.62 -2.27 -21.78
N GLY A 129 -22.84 -3.46 -21.21
CA GLY A 129 -22.22 -3.90 -19.96
C GLY A 129 -20.69 -3.92 -20.06
N LEU A 130 -20.13 -4.51 -21.13
CA LEU A 130 -18.69 -4.53 -21.37
C LEU A 130 -18.11 -3.11 -21.56
N MET A 131 -18.81 -2.22 -22.26
CA MET A 131 -18.40 -0.81 -22.39
C MET A 131 -18.37 -0.10 -21.03
N ILE A 132 -19.41 -0.27 -20.20
CA ILE A 132 -19.47 0.35 -18.88
C ILE A 132 -18.34 -0.19 -17.99
N VAL A 133 -18.11 -1.50 -17.99
CA VAL A 133 -17.00 -2.12 -17.25
C VAL A 133 -15.66 -1.56 -17.73
N SER A 134 -15.43 -1.48 -19.04
CA SER A 134 -14.22 -0.92 -19.62
C SER A 134 -14.01 0.55 -19.22
N LEU A 135 -15.07 1.37 -19.28
CA LEU A 135 -15.04 2.78 -18.86
C LEU A 135 -14.74 2.93 -17.36
N VAL A 136 -15.34 2.10 -16.51
CA VAL A 136 -15.10 2.11 -15.06
C VAL A 136 -13.66 1.67 -14.75
N VAL A 137 -13.17 0.65 -15.43
CA VAL A 137 -11.77 0.21 -15.32
C VAL A 137 -10.84 1.33 -15.76
N PHE A 138 -11.05 1.92 -16.93
CA PHE A 138 -10.22 3.02 -17.45
C PHE A 138 -10.25 4.24 -16.53
N ALA A 139 -11.43 4.61 -16.03
CA ALA A 139 -11.61 5.67 -15.05
C ALA A 139 -10.82 5.47 -13.76
N ARG A 140 -10.69 4.21 -13.33
CA ARG A 140 -9.99 3.82 -12.10
C ARG A 140 -8.49 3.64 -12.32
N LEU A 141 -8.09 3.13 -13.49
CA LEU A 141 -6.71 2.77 -13.82
C LEU A 141 -5.92 3.97 -14.34
N VAL A 142 -6.53 4.83 -15.15
CA VAL A 142 -5.88 6.02 -15.72
C VAL A 142 -5.98 7.18 -14.74
N ARG A 143 -5.01 7.24 -13.82
CA ARG A 143 -4.77 8.42 -12.99
C ARG A 143 -4.27 9.55 -13.90
N ALA A 144 -4.87 10.72 -13.81
CA ALA A 144 -4.39 11.93 -14.49
C ALA A 144 -3.64 12.81 -13.49
N PRO A 145 -2.31 12.65 -13.34
CA PRO A 145 -1.50 13.55 -12.54
C PRO A 145 -1.52 14.95 -13.15
N THR A 146 -1.56 15.97 -12.29
CA THR A 146 -1.36 17.37 -12.70
C THR A 146 0.14 17.60 -13.00
N VAL A 147 0.52 18.79 -13.49
CA VAL A 147 1.95 19.12 -13.67
C VAL A 147 2.71 19.03 -12.34
N GLN A 148 2.13 19.56 -11.26
CA GLN A 148 2.69 19.43 -9.91
C GLN A 148 2.71 17.97 -9.45
N GLY A 149 1.66 17.20 -9.76
CA GLY A 149 1.61 15.77 -9.45
C GLY A 149 2.67 14.96 -10.20
N ARG A 150 2.99 15.33 -11.44
CA ARG A 150 4.07 14.72 -12.21
C ARG A 150 5.44 15.02 -11.61
N ALA A 151 5.74 16.29 -11.32
CA ALA A 151 6.99 16.65 -10.67
C ALA A 151 7.21 15.90 -9.34
N LEU A 152 6.16 15.82 -8.51
CA LEU A 152 6.23 15.05 -7.26
C LEU A 152 6.46 13.55 -7.48
N LEU A 153 5.84 12.96 -8.52
CA LEU A 153 6.07 11.56 -8.86
C LEU A 153 7.50 11.31 -9.32
N ASP A 154 8.09 12.26 -10.06
CA ASP A 154 9.48 12.16 -10.51
C ASP A 154 10.45 12.25 -9.32
N GLU A 155 10.20 13.15 -8.35
CA GLU A 155 10.95 13.21 -7.09
C GLU A 155 10.85 11.89 -6.29
N ILE A 156 9.64 11.33 -6.20
CA ILE A 156 9.39 10.03 -5.55
C ILE A 156 10.14 8.90 -6.25
N GLU A 157 10.19 8.90 -7.58
CA GLU A 157 10.93 7.91 -8.37
C GLU A 157 12.44 8.05 -8.16
N GLY A 158 12.96 9.28 -8.10
CA GLY A 158 14.35 9.55 -7.75
C GLY A 158 14.70 9.04 -6.34
N LEU A 159 13.85 9.30 -5.35
CA LEU A 159 14.04 8.77 -3.98
C LEU A 159 14.01 7.24 -3.96
N LYS A 160 13.09 6.63 -4.69
CA LYS A 160 13.00 5.16 -4.82
C LYS A 160 14.27 4.57 -5.44
N LEU A 161 14.82 5.21 -6.46
CA LEU A 161 16.08 4.80 -7.08
C LEU A 161 17.22 4.89 -6.07
N TYR A 162 17.35 6.02 -5.36
CA TYR A 162 18.37 6.21 -4.32
C TYR A 162 18.31 5.13 -3.22
N MET A 163 17.10 4.74 -2.79
CA MET A 163 16.91 3.70 -1.78
C MET A 163 17.18 2.29 -2.32
N LYS A 164 16.93 2.04 -3.61
CA LYS A 164 17.20 0.74 -4.25
C LYS A 164 18.67 0.51 -4.57
N VAL A 165 19.42 1.55 -4.89
CA VAL A 165 20.83 1.43 -5.26
C VAL A 165 21.63 1.03 -4.01
N ALA A 166 22.05 -0.24 -4.00
CA ALA A 166 22.75 -0.91 -2.92
C ALA A 166 24.24 -1.16 -3.22
N GLU A 167 24.75 -0.77 -4.40
CA GLU A 167 26.11 -1.11 -4.81
C GLU A 167 27.17 -0.34 -4.02
N ARG A 168 28.06 -1.09 -3.35
CA ARG A 168 29.15 -0.55 -2.54
C ARG A 168 30.12 0.35 -3.30
N ASP A 169 30.37 0.07 -4.57
CA ASP A 169 31.32 0.83 -5.39
C ASP A 169 30.73 2.16 -5.85
N GLU A 170 29.44 2.18 -6.22
CA GLU A 170 28.70 3.43 -6.38
C GLU A 170 28.60 4.18 -5.05
N LEU A 171 28.40 3.53 -3.90
CA LEU A 171 28.36 4.20 -2.59
C LEU A 171 29.70 4.85 -2.19
N ALA A 172 30.82 4.24 -2.57
CA ALA A 172 32.15 4.79 -2.35
C ALA A 172 32.49 5.93 -3.33
N GLN A 173 32.00 5.86 -4.58
CA GLN A 173 32.22 6.88 -5.62
C GLN A 173 31.18 8.02 -5.61
N SER A 174 29.97 7.77 -5.12
CA SER A 174 28.84 8.72 -5.06
C SER A 174 28.75 9.45 -3.73
N ARG A 175 29.59 9.09 -2.74
CA ARG A 175 29.73 9.84 -1.50
C ARG A 175 30.30 11.22 -1.84
N GLY A 176 29.41 12.16 -2.12
CA GLY A 176 29.76 13.57 -2.14
C GLY A 176 30.34 13.96 -0.77
N PRO A 177 31.28 14.92 -0.72
CA PRO A 177 31.86 15.39 0.54
C PRO A 177 30.82 15.87 1.57
N ASP A 178 29.59 16.18 1.12
CA ASP A 178 28.48 16.67 1.94
C ASP A 178 27.38 15.64 2.26
N GLU A 179 27.49 14.37 1.82
CA GLU A 179 26.45 13.38 2.13
C GLU A 179 26.54 12.95 3.61
N PRO A 180 25.49 13.17 4.43
CA PRO A 180 25.51 12.79 5.83
C PRO A 180 25.73 11.27 5.97
N PRO A 181 26.51 10.82 6.96
CA PRO A 181 26.70 9.40 7.19
C PRO A 181 25.35 8.70 7.35
N LEU A 182 25.25 7.48 6.81
CA LEU A 182 24.07 6.66 6.98
C LEU A 182 24.08 6.10 8.41
N ASP A 183 23.46 6.84 9.32
CA ASP A 183 23.39 6.53 10.75
C ASP A 183 22.03 5.90 11.13
N ALA A 184 21.93 5.47 12.38
CA ALA A 184 20.72 4.85 12.93
C ALA A 184 19.49 5.77 12.81
N LEU A 185 19.66 7.07 13.09
CA LEU A 185 18.59 8.05 13.03
C LEU A 185 18.06 8.23 11.60
N ARG A 186 18.95 8.31 10.61
CA ARG A 186 18.56 8.42 9.20
C ARG A 186 17.90 7.15 8.70
N TYR A 187 18.36 5.98 9.14
CA TYR A 187 17.70 4.71 8.82
C TYR A 187 16.25 4.70 9.33
N GLU A 188 16.04 5.05 10.60
CA GLU A 188 14.70 5.12 11.22
C GLU A 188 13.81 6.16 10.55
N ALA A 189 14.34 7.36 10.26
CA ALA A 189 13.59 8.43 9.61
C ALA A 189 13.14 8.06 8.18
N MET A 190 13.93 7.26 7.47
CA MET A 190 13.65 6.86 6.08
C MET A 190 12.82 5.57 5.97
N LEU A 191 12.72 4.78 7.03
CA LEU A 191 11.99 3.51 7.04
C LEU A 191 10.52 3.62 6.60
N PRO A 192 9.72 4.62 7.06
CA PRO A 192 8.35 4.79 6.60
C PRO A 192 8.24 4.99 5.08
N PHE A 193 9.15 5.77 4.51
CA PHE A 193 9.22 6.02 3.08
C PHE A 193 9.63 4.76 2.31
N ALA A 194 10.61 4.00 2.81
CA ALA A 194 11.03 2.75 2.18
C ALA A 194 9.86 1.74 2.11
N VAL A 195 9.09 1.60 3.19
CA VAL A 195 7.88 0.74 3.22
C VAL A 195 6.77 1.26 2.30
N ALA A 196 6.58 2.57 2.20
CA ALA A 196 5.62 3.17 1.27
C ALA A 196 6.00 2.90 -0.20
N LEU A 197 7.30 2.94 -0.51
CA LEU A 197 7.86 2.77 -1.85
C LEU A 197 8.15 1.32 -2.23
N GLU A 198 7.97 0.39 -1.29
CA GLU A 198 8.17 -1.05 -1.47
C GLU A 198 9.65 -1.42 -1.69
N VAL A 199 10.54 -0.77 -0.94
CA VAL A 199 12.01 -0.90 -1.06
C VAL A 199 12.68 -1.03 0.31
N GLU A 200 11.92 -1.42 1.33
CA GLU A 200 12.39 -1.59 2.71
C GLU A 200 13.54 -2.59 2.83
N ASP A 201 13.52 -3.69 2.08
CA ASP A 201 14.59 -4.70 2.09
C ASP A 201 15.90 -4.11 1.54
N ALA A 202 15.84 -3.45 0.37
CA ALA A 202 17.00 -2.82 -0.25
C ALA A 202 17.59 -1.71 0.63
N TRP A 203 16.73 -0.93 1.31
CA TRP A 203 17.17 0.10 2.25
C TRP A 203 17.85 -0.49 3.49
N THR A 204 17.28 -1.57 4.07
CA THR A 204 17.86 -2.31 5.18
C THR A 204 19.19 -2.95 4.82
N ASP A 205 19.32 -3.52 3.62
CA ASP A 205 20.56 -4.10 3.13
C ASP A 205 21.63 -3.02 2.95
N LYS A 206 21.28 -1.89 2.34
CA LYS A 206 22.16 -0.72 2.18
C LYS A 206 22.69 -0.23 3.52
N PHE A 207 21.82 -0.13 4.53
CA PHE A 207 22.22 0.24 5.89
C PHE A 207 23.15 -0.79 6.53
N THR A 208 22.78 -2.06 6.48
CA THR A 208 23.57 -3.16 7.06
C THR A 208 24.96 -3.25 6.42
N GLN A 209 25.07 -2.99 5.11
CA GLN A 209 26.34 -2.94 4.40
C GLN A 209 27.20 -1.72 4.79
N ALA A 210 26.58 -0.58 5.11
CA ALA A 210 27.28 0.64 5.46
C ALA A 210 27.84 0.63 6.89
N VAL A 211 27.07 0.12 7.86
CA VAL A 211 27.45 0.12 9.30
C VAL A 211 27.95 -1.22 9.82
N GLY A 212 27.70 -2.30 9.07
CA GLY A 212 28.00 -3.68 9.49
C GLY A 212 26.88 -4.31 10.35
N ALA A 213 26.85 -5.64 10.40
CA ALA A 213 25.77 -6.39 11.04
C ALA A 213 25.62 -6.11 12.54
N ALA A 214 26.72 -5.88 13.25
CA ALA A 214 26.70 -5.61 14.70
C ALA A 214 26.03 -4.26 15.02
N ALA A 215 26.48 -3.17 14.37
CA ALA A 215 25.88 -1.84 14.54
C ALA A 215 24.43 -1.78 14.03
N ALA A 216 24.10 -2.55 12.98
CA ALA A 216 22.73 -2.68 12.50
C ALA A 216 21.82 -3.36 13.52
N ALA A 217 22.31 -4.41 14.20
CA ALA A 217 21.58 -5.05 15.29
C ALA A 217 21.41 -4.13 16.51
N GLU A 218 22.43 -3.35 16.87
CA GLU A 218 22.32 -2.34 17.94
C GLU A 218 21.24 -1.29 17.63
N THR A 219 21.23 -0.80 16.39
CA THR A 219 20.20 0.14 15.90
C THR A 219 18.80 -0.46 16.05
N ALA A 220 18.63 -1.72 15.62
CA ALA A 220 17.36 -2.42 15.73
C ALA A 220 16.88 -2.53 17.20
N ASN A 221 17.78 -2.83 18.12
CA ASN A 221 17.47 -2.96 19.54
C ASN A 221 17.29 -1.60 20.25
N GLY A 222 17.78 -0.51 19.66
CA GLY A 222 17.59 0.86 20.15
C GLY A 222 16.23 1.49 19.81
N MET A 223 15.46 0.89 18.89
CA MET A 223 14.15 1.40 18.45
C MET A 223 13.11 1.31 19.57
N THR A 224 12.94 2.38 20.34
CA THR A 224 11.97 2.44 21.45
C THR A 224 10.50 2.35 21.03
N TRP A 225 10.21 2.64 19.76
CA TRP A 225 8.86 2.61 19.20
C TRP A 225 8.42 1.20 18.76
N TYR A 226 9.34 0.25 18.64
CA TYR A 226 9.05 -1.13 18.28
C TYR A 226 9.47 -2.09 19.39
N SER A 227 8.67 -3.13 19.62
CA SER A 227 9.08 -4.24 20.48
C SER A 227 8.54 -5.56 19.98
N GLY A 228 9.37 -6.60 20.10
CA GLY A 228 9.05 -7.97 19.71
C GLY A 228 9.38 -8.98 20.80
N ARG A 229 9.12 -10.27 20.53
CA ARG A 229 9.56 -11.35 21.42
C ARG A 229 11.08 -11.55 21.28
N GLY A 230 11.83 -10.87 22.14
CA GLY A 230 13.29 -10.94 22.22
C GLY A 230 14.02 -9.89 21.38
N PRO A 231 15.36 -9.83 21.49
CA PRO A 231 16.19 -8.90 20.72
C PRO A 231 16.05 -9.11 19.22
N ILE A 232 16.17 -8.03 18.44
CA ILE A 232 16.27 -8.13 16.99
C ILE A 232 17.70 -8.53 16.66
N SER A 233 17.88 -9.78 16.22
CA SER A 233 19.19 -10.33 15.82
C SER A 233 19.55 -10.01 14.37
N ASN A 234 18.56 -9.76 13.51
CA ASN A 234 18.74 -9.46 12.10
C ASN A 234 17.75 -8.38 11.66
N LEU A 235 18.26 -7.29 11.09
CA LEU A 235 17.46 -6.17 10.62
C LEU A 235 16.61 -6.53 9.39
N GLY A 236 17.06 -7.49 8.56
CA GLY A 236 16.27 -8.00 7.44
C GLY A 236 15.02 -8.76 7.87
N ASP A 237 15.07 -9.54 8.96
CA ASP A 237 13.88 -10.21 9.53
C ASP A 237 12.89 -9.19 10.09
N PHE A 238 13.40 -8.11 10.66
CA PHE A 238 12.60 -6.98 11.11
C PHE A 238 11.95 -6.25 9.93
N SER A 239 12.71 -5.93 8.88
CA SER A 239 12.20 -5.26 7.67
C SER A 239 11.08 -6.07 7.03
N ASN A 240 11.27 -7.38 6.86
CA ASN A 240 10.24 -8.30 6.38
C ASN A 240 8.99 -8.30 7.27
N ALA A 241 9.15 -8.28 8.59
CA ALA A 241 8.03 -8.25 9.51
C ALA A 241 7.20 -6.97 9.40
N ILE A 242 7.85 -5.82 9.24
CA ILE A 242 7.20 -4.52 9.13
C ILE A 242 6.61 -4.30 7.73
N GLY A 243 7.35 -4.62 6.67
CA GLY A 243 6.93 -4.43 5.28
C GLY A 243 5.80 -5.36 4.87
N SER A 244 5.92 -6.65 5.15
CA SER A 244 4.98 -7.69 4.68
C SER A 244 3.98 -8.12 5.74
N SER A 245 4.44 -8.54 6.95
CA SER A 245 3.58 -9.13 7.98
C SER A 245 2.62 -8.11 8.59
N LEU A 246 3.11 -6.93 8.99
CA LEU A 246 2.26 -5.85 9.51
C LEU A 246 1.26 -5.36 8.45
N SER A 247 1.71 -5.08 7.23
CA SER A 247 0.83 -4.68 6.12
C SER A 247 -0.28 -5.70 5.85
N SER A 248 0.06 -7.00 5.83
CA SER A 248 -0.92 -8.08 5.66
C SER A 248 -1.89 -8.19 6.85
N THR A 249 -1.42 -7.89 8.06
CA THR A 249 -2.24 -7.93 9.28
C THR A 249 -3.25 -6.80 9.29
N ILE A 250 -2.82 -5.57 8.99
CA ILE A 250 -3.72 -4.40 8.84
C ILE A 250 -4.78 -4.68 7.76
N SER A 251 -4.36 -5.31 6.67
CA SER A 251 -5.25 -5.74 5.60
C SER A 251 -6.33 -6.70 6.10
N SER A 252 -5.92 -7.78 6.76
CA SER A 252 -6.86 -8.77 7.31
C SER A 252 -7.72 -8.22 8.45
N ALA A 253 -7.17 -7.32 9.27
CA ALA A 253 -7.86 -6.73 10.39
C ALA A 253 -8.95 -5.76 9.94
N SER A 254 -8.85 -5.19 8.73
CA SER A 254 -9.90 -4.32 8.15
C SER A 254 -11.13 -5.10 7.68
N ASN A 255 -11.09 -6.44 7.69
CA ASN A 255 -12.12 -7.30 7.13
C ASN A 255 -12.76 -8.14 8.24
N PRO A 256 -14.08 -8.07 8.46
CA PRO A 256 -14.75 -8.83 9.52
C PRO A 256 -14.69 -10.35 9.25
N PRO A 257 -14.77 -11.19 10.30
CA PRO A 257 -14.83 -12.66 10.15
C PRO A 257 -15.98 -13.06 9.22
N GLY A 258 -15.72 -13.94 8.25
CA GLY A 258 -16.74 -14.42 7.29
C GLY A 258 -16.92 -13.55 6.03
N SER A 259 -16.14 -12.48 5.84
CA SER A 259 -16.21 -11.62 4.64
C SER A 259 -15.54 -12.17 3.38
N SER A 260 -15.24 -13.47 3.32
CA SER A 260 -14.84 -14.14 2.06
C SER A 260 -16.07 -14.46 1.21
N SER A 261 -16.74 -13.44 0.69
CA SER A 261 -17.63 -13.60 -0.46
C SER A 261 -16.82 -13.41 -1.73
N GLY A 262 -16.69 -14.49 -2.49
CA GLY A 262 -15.84 -14.59 -3.67
C GLY A 262 -16.24 -13.64 -4.79
N SER A 263 -15.23 -13.04 -5.42
CA SER A 263 -15.27 -12.61 -6.81
C SER A 263 -13.92 -13.00 -7.43
N GLY A 264 -13.73 -14.32 -7.55
CA GLY A 264 -12.59 -14.93 -8.21
C GLY A 264 -13.08 -15.53 -9.53
N GLY A 265 -12.61 -14.97 -10.64
CA GLY A 265 -12.93 -15.41 -11.98
C GLY A 265 -12.48 -16.85 -12.23
N GLY A 266 -13.35 -17.62 -12.87
CA GLY A 266 -13.00 -18.93 -13.42
C GLY A 266 -12.13 -18.76 -14.65
N GLY A 267 -10.91 -19.26 -14.59
CA GLY A 267 -10.05 -19.43 -15.75
C GLY A 267 -10.57 -20.54 -16.66
N SER A 268 -10.50 -20.31 -17.97
CA SER A 268 -10.57 -21.40 -18.96
C SER A 268 -9.17 -22.00 -19.09
N SER A 269 -9.04 -23.28 -18.72
CA SER A 269 -7.86 -24.08 -19.04
C SER A 269 -7.90 -24.48 -20.51
N GLY A 270 -6.87 -24.09 -21.25
CA GLY A 270 -6.54 -24.68 -22.54
C GLY A 270 -5.92 -26.06 -22.40
N GLY A 271 -5.89 -26.77 -23.53
CA GLY A 271 -5.20 -28.05 -23.74
C GLY A 271 -6.16 -29.07 -24.35
N GLY A 272 -5.90 -29.74 -25.46
CA GLY A 272 -4.73 -29.84 -26.34
C GLY A 272 -5.09 -30.81 -27.47
N GLY A 273 -4.40 -30.73 -28.59
CA GLY A 273 -4.60 -31.63 -29.73
C GLY A 273 -4.08 -33.05 -29.50
N GLY A 274 -4.49 -33.96 -30.37
CA GLY A 274 -3.95 -35.32 -30.48
C GLY A 274 -4.83 -36.17 -31.39
N GLY A 275 -4.35 -36.44 -32.60
CA GLY A 275 -5.02 -37.25 -33.60
C GLY A 275 -4.71 -38.74 -33.48
N GLY A 276 -5.33 -39.52 -34.38
CA GLY A 276 -4.93 -40.87 -34.74
C GLY A 276 -6.02 -41.91 -34.54
N GLY A 277 -6.38 -42.59 -35.64
CA GLY A 277 -7.04 -43.90 -35.59
C GLY A 277 -8.36 -43.96 -36.32
N GLY A 278 -8.32 -44.16 -37.63
CA GLY A 278 -9.50 -44.49 -38.45
C GLY A 278 -9.09 -45.40 -39.60
N GLY A 279 -8.98 -46.70 -39.31
CA GLY A 279 -8.81 -47.72 -40.33
C GLY A 279 -10.07 -47.86 -41.18
N GLY A 280 -9.88 -48.28 -42.42
CA GLY A 280 -11.00 -48.60 -43.29
C GLY A 280 -10.61 -48.85 -44.74
N ARG A 281 -10.21 -50.10 -45.00
CA ARG A 281 -10.42 -50.88 -46.24
C ARG A 281 -9.57 -50.53 -47.46
#